data_AF-A0A6P2BKW7-F1
#
_entry.id   AF-A0A6P2BKW7-F1
#
_cell.length_a   1.000
_cell.length_b   1.000
_cell.length_c   1.000
_cell.angle_alpha   90.00
_cell.angle_beta   90.00
_cell.angle_gamma   90.00
#
_symmetry.space_group_name_H-M   'P 1'
#
loop_
_entity.id
_entity.type
_entity.pdbx_description
1 polymer ?
#
loop_
_entity_poly.entity_id
_entity_poly.type
_entity_poly.pdbx_seq_one_letter_code
_entity_poly.pdbx_strand_id
1 'polypeptide(L)'
;MTGTDIFTAIFLTEVWDTDHALAEKFPDGVGEDIAQPLTLNDMFRPGLADARAQLARWRQSLLDLFGQVELLALPTMPVFPPRLADLTPESLVGTIVEITKYNGLFNAAGVPCTAQPVRAAGSRIPASLQLVGPANGEELLLSTALHIEAAIA
;
A
#
# COMPACT_ATOMS: atom_id res chain seq x y z
N MET A 1 -8.42 12.35 6.62
CA MET A 1 -8.10 10.96 6.23
C MET A 1 -6.60 10.76 6.33
N THR A 2 -6.16 9.54 6.62
CA THR A 2 -4.75 9.16 6.48
C THR A 2 -4.40 8.97 5.00
N GLY A 3 -3.10 8.93 4.65
CA GLY A 3 -2.68 8.64 3.26
C GLY A 3 -3.22 7.30 2.74
N THR A 4 -3.38 6.31 3.62
CA THR A 4 -3.97 5.00 3.30
C THR A 4 -5.43 5.15 2.89
N ASP A 5 -6.22 5.92 3.62
CA ASP A 5 -7.64 6.11 3.28
C ASP A 5 -7.77 6.86 1.94
N ILE A 6 -6.87 7.82 1.66
CA ILE A 6 -6.80 8.52 0.37
C ILE A 6 -6.55 7.51 -0.75
N PHE A 7 -5.54 6.64 -0.58
CA PHE A 7 -5.23 5.58 -1.55
C PHE A 7 -6.42 4.66 -1.78
N THR A 8 -6.98 4.09 -0.71
CA THR A 8 -8.09 3.12 -0.80
C THR A 8 -9.31 3.69 -1.52
N ALA A 9 -9.70 4.93 -1.20
CA ALA A 9 -10.84 5.58 -1.85
C ALA A 9 -10.61 5.80 -3.36
N ILE A 10 -9.42 6.25 -3.74
CA ILE A 10 -9.05 6.45 -5.15
C ILE A 10 -8.98 5.10 -5.86
N PHE A 11 -8.20 4.15 -5.32
CA PHE A 11 -7.95 2.84 -5.90
C PHE A 11 -9.24 2.06 -6.14
N LEU A 12 -10.10 1.89 -5.14
CA LEU A 12 -11.33 1.10 -5.29
C LEU A 12 -12.32 1.75 -6.27
N THR A 13 -12.34 3.07 -6.35
CA THR A 13 -13.17 3.78 -7.33
C THR A 13 -12.63 3.60 -8.75
N GLU A 14 -11.32 3.67 -8.94
CA GLU A 14 -10.68 3.54 -10.25
C GLU A 14 -10.69 2.09 -10.77
N VAL A 15 -10.53 1.11 -9.87
CA VAL A 15 -10.72 -0.32 -10.18
C VAL A 15 -12.13 -0.57 -10.68
N TRP A 16 -13.16 -0.01 -10.03
CA TRP A 16 -14.52 -0.09 -10.56
C TRP A 16 -14.61 0.54 -11.95
N ASP A 17 -14.20 1.80 -12.09
CA ASP A 17 -14.33 2.54 -13.37
C ASP A 17 -13.66 1.81 -14.55
N THR A 18 -12.60 1.04 -14.29
CA THR A 18 -11.83 0.33 -15.31
C THR A 18 -12.33 -1.09 -15.56
N ASP A 19 -12.61 -1.86 -14.51
CA ASP A 19 -12.69 -3.33 -14.59
C ASP A 19 -14.11 -3.90 -14.43
N HIS A 20 -15.08 -3.14 -13.88
CA HIS A 20 -16.42 -3.68 -13.56
C HIS A 20 -17.12 -4.32 -14.78
N ALA A 21 -17.08 -3.66 -15.93
CA ALA A 21 -17.73 -4.14 -17.15
C ALA A 21 -17.17 -5.48 -17.65
N LEU A 22 -15.88 -5.75 -17.39
CA LEU A 22 -15.28 -7.05 -17.71
C LEU A 22 -15.76 -8.14 -16.77
N ALA A 23 -15.84 -7.85 -15.47
CA ALA A 23 -16.37 -8.77 -14.48
C ALA A 23 -17.85 -9.10 -14.72
N GLU A 24 -18.67 -8.10 -15.08
CA GLU A 24 -20.08 -8.29 -15.44
C GLU A 24 -20.26 -9.14 -16.70
N LYS A 25 -19.37 -8.96 -17.70
CA LYS A 25 -19.41 -9.71 -18.96
C LYS A 25 -18.94 -11.15 -18.80
N PHE A 26 -18.01 -11.40 -17.89
CA PHE A 26 -17.39 -12.71 -17.66
C PHE A 26 -17.48 -13.11 -16.18
N PRO A 27 -18.69 -13.38 -15.64
CA PRO A 27 -18.89 -13.62 -14.22
C PRO A 27 -18.14 -14.84 -13.69
N ASP A 28 -18.00 -15.89 -14.52
CA ASP A 28 -17.22 -17.10 -14.17
C ASP A 28 -15.72 -16.98 -14.48
N GLY A 29 -15.29 -15.85 -15.08
CA GLY A 29 -13.91 -15.59 -15.48
C GLY A 29 -13.08 -14.82 -14.44
N VAL A 30 -13.71 -14.39 -13.36
CA VAL A 30 -13.11 -13.56 -12.30
C VAL A 30 -13.31 -14.27 -10.96
N GLY A 31 -12.23 -14.40 -10.18
CA GLY A 31 -12.30 -14.97 -8.84
C GLY A 31 -13.13 -14.10 -7.88
N GLU A 32 -13.73 -14.72 -6.87
CA GLU A 32 -14.52 -14.01 -5.84
C GLU A 32 -13.70 -12.91 -5.14
N ASP A 33 -12.39 -13.14 -4.98
CA ASP A 33 -11.42 -12.22 -4.39
C ASP A 33 -11.22 -10.93 -5.21
N ILE A 34 -11.48 -10.98 -6.51
CA ILE A 34 -11.43 -9.82 -7.42
C ILE A 34 -12.82 -9.22 -7.62
N ALA A 35 -13.87 -10.04 -7.63
CA ALA A 35 -15.25 -9.57 -7.73
C ALA A 35 -15.67 -8.76 -6.48
N GLN A 36 -15.24 -9.18 -5.29
CA GLN A 36 -15.63 -8.54 -4.03
C GLN A 36 -15.18 -7.07 -3.92
N PRO A 37 -13.91 -6.68 -4.21
CA PRO A 37 -13.51 -5.27 -4.24
C PRO A 37 -14.38 -4.38 -5.12
N LEU A 38 -14.87 -4.87 -6.26
CA LEU A 38 -15.75 -4.10 -7.14
C LEU A 38 -17.05 -3.73 -6.43
N THR A 39 -17.61 -4.63 -5.61
CA THR A 39 -18.84 -4.33 -4.84
C THR A 39 -18.68 -3.21 -3.80
N LEU A 40 -17.44 -2.85 -3.43
CA LEU A 40 -17.16 -1.81 -2.45
C LEU A 40 -17.18 -0.40 -3.03
N ASN A 41 -17.25 -0.24 -4.36
CA ASN A 41 -17.27 1.06 -5.03
C ASN A 41 -18.25 2.05 -4.39
N ASP A 42 -19.50 1.63 -4.14
CA ASP A 42 -20.54 2.52 -3.65
C ASP A 42 -20.25 3.05 -2.23
N MET A 43 -19.44 2.32 -1.45
CA MET A 43 -18.97 2.74 -0.14
C MET A 43 -17.89 3.83 -0.25
N PHE A 44 -16.98 3.73 -1.22
CA PHE A 44 -15.78 4.58 -1.31
C PHE A 44 -15.93 5.75 -2.28
N ARG A 45 -16.71 5.61 -3.36
CA ARG A 45 -16.92 6.64 -4.38
C ARG A 45 -17.38 7.98 -3.81
N PRO A 46 -18.28 8.06 -2.80
CA PRO A 46 -18.66 9.35 -2.20
C PRO A 46 -17.47 10.12 -1.62
N GLY A 47 -16.42 9.42 -1.18
CA GLY A 47 -15.20 10.02 -0.63
C GLY A 47 -14.17 10.44 -1.68
N LEU A 48 -14.35 10.12 -2.96
CA LEU A 48 -13.33 10.33 -4.00
C LEU A 48 -12.90 11.80 -4.13
N ALA A 49 -13.86 12.73 -4.14
CA ALA A 49 -13.57 14.14 -4.31
C ALA A 49 -12.73 14.69 -3.13
N ASP A 50 -13.07 14.29 -1.91
CA ASP A 50 -12.33 14.66 -0.71
C ASP A 50 -10.94 14.00 -0.68
N ALA A 51 -10.84 12.72 -1.06
CA ALA A 51 -9.56 12.02 -1.19
C ALA A 51 -8.63 12.74 -2.18
N ARG A 52 -9.12 13.13 -3.35
CA ARG A 52 -8.36 13.89 -4.35
C ARG A 52 -7.94 15.27 -3.82
N ALA A 53 -8.81 15.95 -3.07
CA ALA A 53 -8.47 17.22 -2.45
C ALA A 53 -7.42 17.09 -1.33
N GLN A 54 -7.44 15.99 -0.58
CA GLN A 54 -6.46 15.69 0.47
C GLN A 54 -5.12 15.20 -0.08
N LEU A 55 -5.11 14.57 -1.26
CA LEU A 55 -3.90 14.03 -1.87
C LEU A 55 -2.81 15.11 -2.08
N ALA A 56 -3.21 16.31 -2.53
CA ALA A 56 -2.27 17.42 -2.71
C ALA A 56 -1.61 17.84 -1.38
N ARG A 57 -2.39 17.90 -0.29
CA ARG A 57 -1.87 18.20 1.05
C ARG A 57 -0.93 17.11 1.53
N TRP A 58 -1.29 15.85 1.31
CA TRP A 58 -0.45 14.71 1.69
C TRP A 58 0.91 14.72 0.98
N ARG A 59 0.91 14.96 -0.35
CA ARG A 59 2.15 15.12 -1.13
C ARG A 59 3.02 16.26 -0.61
N GLN A 60 2.40 17.41 -0.29
CA GLN A 60 3.13 18.54 0.28
C GLN A 60 3.74 18.20 1.64
N SER A 61 3.00 17.52 2.53
CA SER A 61 3.52 17.12 3.85
C SER A 61 4.73 16.19 3.74
N LEU A 62 4.75 15.28 2.76
CA LEU A 62 5.92 14.43 2.51
C LEU A 62 7.09 15.23 1.94
N LEU A 63 6.83 16.17 1.02
CA LEU A 63 7.87 17.06 0.51
C LEU A 63 8.53 17.87 1.64
N ASP A 64 7.72 18.44 2.54
CA ASP A 64 8.21 19.19 3.71
C ASP A 64 9.00 18.30 4.69
N LEU A 65 8.60 17.03 4.83
CA LEU A 65 9.30 16.04 5.65
C LEU A 65 10.66 15.68 5.04
N PHE A 66 10.75 15.47 3.73
CA PHE A 66 12.02 15.21 3.05
C PHE A 66 12.94 16.44 2.99
N GLY A 67 12.43 17.63 3.30
CA GLY A 67 13.27 18.79 3.61
C GLY A 67 14.03 18.68 4.95
N GLN A 68 13.65 17.72 5.80
CA GLN A 68 14.21 17.51 7.15
C GLN A 68 14.99 16.20 7.28
N VAL A 69 14.65 15.19 6.46
CA VAL A 69 15.29 13.87 6.46
C VAL A 69 15.55 13.40 5.03
N GLU A 70 16.59 12.62 4.82
CA GLU A 70 16.95 12.13 3.48
C GLU A 70 16.02 11.00 3.00
N LEU A 71 15.53 10.18 3.94
CA LEU A 71 14.59 9.09 3.69
C LEU A 71 13.85 8.71 4.99
N LEU A 72 12.79 7.92 4.86
CA LEU A 72 12.09 7.29 5.97
C LEU A 72 12.40 5.80 6.01
N ALA A 73 12.45 5.24 7.22
CA ALA A 73 12.61 3.81 7.45
C ALA A 73 11.50 3.33 8.39
N LEU A 74 10.70 2.36 7.96
CA LEU A 74 9.57 1.82 8.72
C LEU A 74 9.29 0.36 8.33
N PRO A 75 8.52 -0.42 9.11
CA PRO A 75 8.08 -1.73 8.65
C PRO A 75 7.30 -1.64 7.32
N THR A 76 7.46 -2.61 6.42
CA THR A 76 6.68 -2.67 5.18
C THR A 76 5.22 -3.03 5.45
N MET A 77 4.99 -3.94 6.39
CA MET A 77 3.66 -4.34 6.86
C MET A 77 3.54 -4.06 8.36
N PRO A 78 2.38 -3.63 8.87
CA PRO A 78 2.20 -3.37 10.30
C PRO A 78 2.11 -4.63 11.15
N VAL A 79 1.72 -5.74 10.52
CA VAL A 79 1.58 -7.06 11.13
C VAL A 79 2.13 -8.10 10.15
N PHE A 80 2.48 -9.28 10.65
CA PHE A 80 2.78 -10.40 9.77
C PHE A 80 1.52 -10.80 9.00
N PRO A 81 1.64 -11.22 7.73
CA PRO A 81 0.49 -11.71 6.99
C PRO A 81 -0.09 -12.95 7.68
N PRO A 82 -1.42 -13.08 7.78
CA PRO A 82 -2.05 -14.27 8.32
C PRO A 82 -1.83 -15.46 7.38
N ARG A 83 -2.13 -16.67 7.87
CA ARG A 83 -2.12 -17.84 6.99
C ARG A 83 -3.35 -17.78 6.09
N LEU A 84 -3.22 -18.30 4.86
CA LEU A 84 -4.35 -18.42 3.94
C LEU A 84 -5.53 -19.21 4.55
N ALA A 85 -5.23 -20.23 5.37
CA ALA A 85 -6.25 -21.03 6.05
C ALA A 85 -7.07 -20.25 7.10
N ASP A 86 -6.58 -19.08 7.54
CA ASP A 86 -7.26 -18.22 8.51
C ASP A 86 -8.11 -17.13 7.81
N LEU A 87 -8.08 -17.07 6.48
CA LEU A 87 -8.81 -16.09 5.68
C LEU A 87 -10.15 -16.66 5.21
N THR A 88 -11.18 -15.83 5.25
CA THR A 88 -12.48 -16.08 4.63
C THR A 88 -12.72 -15.04 3.55
N PRO A 89 -13.63 -15.28 2.59
CA PRO A 89 -14.01 -14.26 1.61
C PRO A 89 -14.41 -12.95 2.29
N GLU A 90 -15.13 -12.99 3.41
CA GLU A 90 -15.59 -11.79 4.13
C GLU A 90 -14.44 -11.03 4.80
N SER A 91 -13.41 -11.71 5.30
CA SER A 91 -12.28 -11.06 5.97
C SER A 91 -11.18 -10.59 5.01
N LEU A 92 -11.11 -11.17 3.80
CA LEU A 92 -10.01 -11.00 2.87
C LEU A 92 -9.70 -9.52 2.56
N VAL A 93 -10.68 -8.74 2.13
CA VAL A 93 -10.44 -7.32 1.77
C VAL A 93 -9.98 -6.51 2.97
N GLY A 94 -10.62 -6.69 4.13
CA GLY A 94 -10.24 -6.00 5.36
C GLY A 94 -8.79 -6.30 5.76
N THR A 95 -8.41 -7.58 5.68
CA THR A 95 -7.02 -8.00 5.92
C THR A 95 -6.07 -7.38 4.89
N ILE A 96 -6.40 -7.37 3.60
CA ILE A 96 -5.55 -6.76 2.56
C ILE A 96 -5.31 -5.28 2.87
N VAL A 97 -6.36 -4.53 3.21
CA VAL A 97 -6.25 -3.12 3.60
C VAL A 97 -5.37 -2.95 4.84
N GLU A 98 -5.52 -3.82 5.84
CA GLU A 98 -4.70 -3.77 7.06
C GLU A 98 -3.21 -4.02 6.78
N ILE A 99 -2.88 -5.13 6.08
CA ILE A 99 -1.48 -5.52 5.86
C ILE A 99 -0.77 -4.58 4.88
N THR A 100 -1.51 -3.91 3.99
CA THR A 100 -0.94 -2.96 3.01
C THR A 100 -0.96 -1.50 3.46
N LYS A 101 -1.45 -1.20 4.68
CA LYS A 101 -1.73 0.18 5.09
C LYS A 101 -0.51 1.12 5.00
N TYR A 102 0.68 0.63 5.36
CA TYR A 102 1.91 1.43 5.29
C TYR A 102 2.36 1.71 3.85
N ASN A 103 2.04 0.83 2.90
CA ASN A 103 2.34 1.04 1.49
C ASN A 103 1.35 2.03 0.85
N GLY A 104 0.07 1.95 1.23
CA GLY A 104 -0.97 2.84 0.74
C GLY A 104 -0.66 4.33 0.97
N LEU A 105 -0.02 4.66 2.10
CA LEU A 105 0.48 6.01 2.40
C LEU A 105 1.32 6.57 1.24
N PHE A 106 2.33 5.81 0.81
CA PHE A 106 3.34 6.28 -0.14
C PHE A 106 2.91 6.07 -1.60
N ASN A 107 2.12 5.04 -1.88
CA ASN A 107 1.50 4.83 -3.20
C ASN A 107 0.60 5.99 -3.58
N ALA A 108 -0.23 6.51 -2.65
CA ALA A 108 -1.03 7.71 -2.90
C ALA A 108 -0.12 8.90 -3.30
N ALA A 109 0.95 9.11 -2.54
CA ALA A 109 1.86 10.22 -2.80
C ALA A 109 2.65 10.09 -4.09
N GLY A 110 2.95 8.86 -4.54
CA GLY A 110 3.77 8.58 -5.71
C GLY A 110 5.27 8.77 -5.44
N VAL A 111 5.71 8.55 -4.19
CA VAL A 111 7.12 8.61 -3.81
C VAL A 111 7.76 7.21 -3.90
N PRO A 112 9.05 7.09 -4.24
CA PRO A 112 9.69 5.79 -4.40
C PRO A 112 9.88 5.09 -3.04
N CYS A 113 9.71 3.77 -3.05
CA CYS A 113 9.93 2.89 -1.91
C CYS A 113 10.73 1.65 -2.30
N THR A 114 11.45 1.07 -1.34
CA THR A 114 12.05 -0.28 -1.44
C THR A 114 11.61 -1.12 -0.25
N ALA A 115 11.61 -2.46 -0.38
CA ALA A 115 11.31 -3.38 0.71
C ALA A 115 12.41 -4.46 0.85
N GLN A 116 12.98 -4.56 2.04
CA GLN A 116 14.18 -5.36 2.33
C GLN A 116 13.81 -6.41 3.38
N PRO A 117 14.15 -7.69 3.18
CA PRO A 117 13.91 -8.71 4.19
C PRO A 117 14.82 -8.47 5.38
N VAL A 118 14.26 -8.43 6.59
CA VAL A 118 15.03 -8.30 7.83
C VAL A 118 14.64 -9.38 8.83
N ARG A 119 15.59 -9.83 9.65
CA ARG A 119 15.31 -10.81 10.69
C ARG A 119 14.39 -10.19 11.75
N ALA A 120 13.34 -10.92 12.12
CA ALA A 120 12.50 -10.57 13.25
C ALA A 120 12.71 -11.57 14.39
N ALA A 121 13.11 -11.07 15.56
CA ALA A 121 13.32 -11.90 16.74
C ALA A 121 12.03 -12.66 17.08
N GLY A 122 12.14 -13.98 17.23
CA GLY A 122 11.00 -14.84 17.57
C GLY A 122 10.06 -15.19 16.40
N SER A 123 10.31 -14.70 15.19
CA SER A 123 9.54 -15.09 14.00
C SER A 123 10.21 -16.20 13.20
N ARG A 124 9.41 -17.07 12.57
CA ARG A 124 9.88 -18.09 11.62
C ARG A 124 9.95 -17.58 10.18
N ILE A 125 9.41 -16.40 9.93
CA ILE A 125 9.40 -15.72 8.63
C ILE A 125 10.10 -14.36 8.77
N PRO A 126 10.80 -13.87 7.73
CA PRO A 126 11.41 -12.55 7.80
C PRO A 126 10.34 -11.47 7.96
N ALA A 127 10.66 -10.42 8.73
CA ALA A 127 9.95 -9.16 8.61
C ALA A 127 10.49 -8.41 7.38
N SER A 128 9.93 -7.24 7.09
CA SER A 128 10.42 -6.39 6.02
C SER A 128 10.55 -4.95 6.48
N LEU A 129 11.69 -4.35 6.15
CA LEU A 129 11.97 -2.93 6.31
C LEU A 129 11.66 -2.24 4.98
N GLN A 130 10.79 -1.23 5.02
CA GLN A 130 10.52 -0.33 3.92
C GLN A 130 11.38 0.92 4.08
N LEU A 131 12.06 1.31 3.01
CA LEU A 131 12.65 2.64 2.87
C LEU A 131 11.79 3.47 1.93
N VAL A 132 11.62 4.76 2.24
CA VAL A 132 10.85 5.70 1.42
C VAL A 132 11.69 6.94 1.16
N GLY A 133 11.82 7.31 -0.10
CA GLY A 133 12.67 8.43 -0.54
C GLY A 133 11.83 9.58 -1.11
N PRO A 134 12.46 10.75 -1.32
CA PRO A 134 11.82 11.83 -2.06
C PRO A 134 11.61 11.44 -3.53
N ALA A 135 10.81 12.21 -4.25
CA ALA A 135 10.65 12.05 -5.70
C ALA A 135 12.02 12.10 -6.42
N ASN A 136 12.28 11.12 -7.29
CA ASN A 136 13.57 10.91 -7.98
C ASN A 136 14.73 10.50 -7.05
N GLY A 137 14.42 9.99 -5.85
CA GLY A 137 15.40 9.54 -4.84
C GLY A 137 15.82 8.07 -4.94
N GLU A 138 15.59 7.40 -6.07
CA GLU A 138 15.80 5.96 -6.23
C GLU A 138 17.27 5.55 -6.03
N GLU A 139 18.24 6.38 -6.45
CA GLU A 139 19.67 6.09 -6.25
C GLU A 139 20.06 6.06 -4.76
N LEU A 140 19.54 7.01 -3.98
CA LEU A 140 19.70 7.03 -2.51
C LEU A 140 19.06 5.79 -1.88
N LEU A 141 17.84 5.45 -2.31
CA LEU A 141 17.12 4.29 -1.77
C LEU A 141 17.85 2.98 -2.06
N LEU A 142 18.24 2.74 -3.32
CA LEU A 142 18.91 1.52 -3.72
C LEU A 142 20.29 1.39 -3.07
N SER A 143 21.06 2.47 -2.97
CA SER A 143 22.36 2.45 -2.29
C SER A 143 22.20 2.17 -0.79
N THR A 144 21.19 2.74 -0.14
CA THR A 144 20.89 2.47 1.28
C THR A 144 20.40 1.04 1.48
N ALA A 145 19.56 0.53 0.58
CA ALA A 145 19.08 -0.85 0.56
C ALA A 145 20.23 -1.85 0.55
N LEU A 146 21.21 -1.64 -0.35
CA LEU A 146 22.38 -2.51 -0.48
C LEU A 146 23.21 -2.54 0.81
N HIS A 147 23.39 -1.40 1.48
CA HIS A 147 24.10 -1.35 2.76
C HIS A 147 23.36 -2.13 3.86
N ILE A 148 22.02 -2.03 3.90
CA ILE A 148 21.20 -2.79 4.86
C ILE A 148 21.31 -4.29 4.57
N GLU A 149 21.15 -4.71 3.33
CA GLU A 149 21.28 -6.12 2.93
C GLU A 149 22.64 -6.69 3.29
N ALA A 150 23.73 -5.95 3.07
CA ALA A 150 25.07 -6.36 3.45
C ALA A 150 25.27 -6.47 4.98
N ALA A 151 24.61 -5.61 5.76
CA ALA A 151 24.73 -5.61 7.23
C ALA A 151 23.94 -6.73 7.92
N ILE A 152 22.96 -7.32 7.23
CA ILE A 152 22.08 -8.36 7.78
C ILE A 152 22.31 -9.76 7.18
N ALA A 153 23.21 -9.87 6.20
CA ALA A 153 23.65 -11.12 5.59
C ALA A 153 24.32 -12.07 6.59
#